data_AF-A0A2T0FHC2-F1
#
_entry.id   AF-A0A2T0FHC2-F1
#
_cell.length_a   1.000
_cell.length_b   1.000
_cell.length_c   1.000
_cell.angle_alpha   90.00
_cell.angle_beta   90.00
_cell.angle_gamma   90.00
#
_symmetry.space_group_name_H-M   'P 1'
#
loop_
_entity.id
_entity.type
_entity.pdbx_description
1 polymer ?
#
loop_
_entity_poly.entity_id
_entity_poly.type
_entity_poly.pdbx_seq_one_letter_code
_entity_poly.pdbx_strand_id
1 'polypeptide(L)'
;MNLLALAVLVFTVVATPVDRDTNSTGGLIAQLKLEQNTFTCGACKDVLTILRTASRNLPRNMALRVVEKACTSGLLAGFCQNFLNKVPGLSGTLGLGTDFLDAIEIMDTQGQDGDYFCHFLLGSLCPIPEFRAPDVSTLIPAKRENLPPLPESSGGTFKALHISDIHLQNSYVPGAPGNCVGMDLGGMCCYNGAVQMPGKPIVQAPEIGYYYCDTPPLLLENALANAAVNQSDYDFSIFTGDAVDHGLVFLTKEEMIQEEIDTFTSLKRNLNNIPTYPVLGNHDSWPYAQDPPSNLKAGDRYQYNRNLMEYLWSDGWLDSDAIDDVRHHDTAYSVMAKDNLKIIALNTNFWYRFNLYNYNNLYEADTSGMFQFLVDELDDCEQNGKFAWIIGHVPPGGLPDDAVPVQTWVFTQIVERYNDNIAALFFGHTHQDEFTVMYAGDGTAKTIENAINTVWVAPSITPLSEYNPSWRYYVVDDKTYQVMDSVTYYGDISSGSQVNWQFEYSARETYTKYFDWDENTPLNGQFWHQVSTGIRDDPRMAQEYSSLQYRRTNYAPLCHDENCRMENYCYTSSFNTINGIKCRSGNSKLSKRTMLQPNVPMPRPERKDKHVA
;
A
#
# COMPACT_ATOMS: atom_id res chain seq x y z
N MET A 1 -47.57 -1.73 -51.40
CA MET A 1 -47.86 -3.00 -50.71
C MET A 1 -47.46 -2.81 -49.25
N ASN A 2 -48.45 -2.91 -48.36
CA ASN A 2 -48.56 -2.53 -46.92
C ASN A 2 -47.40 -3.09 -46.05
N LEU A 3 -46.86 -2.47 -44.97
CA LEU A 3 -47.34 -1.73 -43.78
C LEU A 3 -48.22 -2.54 -42.79
N LEU A 4 -47.69 -2.69 -41.56
CA LEU A 4 -48.29 -3.13 -40.27
C LEU A 4 -48.75 -4.59 -40.10
N ALA A 5 -48.24 -5.26 -39.05
CA ALA A 5 -48.97 -5.40 -37.77
C ALA A 5 -48.14 -6.10 -36.68
N LEU A 6 -48.18 -5.50 -35.49
CA LEU A 6 -47.68 -5.96 -34.20
C LEU A 6 -48.85 -6.63 -33.43
N ALA A 7 -48.52 -7.51 -32.48
CA ALA A 7 -49.23 -7.82 -31.21
C ALA A 7 -50.02 -9.16 -31.02
N VAL A 8 -49.45 -9.98 -30.11
CA VAL A 8 -50.03 -10.61 -28.88
C VAL A 8 -50.95 -11.84 -28.96
N LEU A 9 -50.50 -12.94 -28.30
CA LEU A 9 -51.22 -13.89 -27.39
C LEU A 9 -50.21 -15.01 -26.99
N VAL A 10 -49.66 -15.20 -25.77
CA VAL A 10 -50.14 -15.37 -24.37
C VAL A 10 -50.77 -16.76 -24.08
N PHE A 11 -49.94 -17.63 -23.44
CA PHE A 11 -50.19 -18.82 -22.55
C PHE A 11 -50.73 -20.11 -23.20
N THR A 12 -50.22 -21.33 -22.94
CA THR A 12 -49.98 -22.10 -21.69
C THR A 12 -48.97 -23.27 -21.92
N VAL A 13 -47.82 -23.36 -21.24
CA VAL A 13 -47.50 -24.23 -20.08
C VAL A 13 -48.08 -25.66 -20.11
N VAL A 14 -47.22 -26.64 -20.39
CA VAL A 14 -47.32 -28.00 -19.82
C VAL A 14 -46.05 -28.22 -19.01
N ALA A 15 -46.24 -28.42 -17.70
CA ALA A 15 -45.20 -28.55 -16.71
C ALA A 15 -44.58 -29.95 -16.72
N THR A 16 -43.26 -30.01 -16.86
CA THR A 16 -42.40 -30.97 -16.16
C THR A 16 -41.45 -30.15 -15.29
N PRO A 17 -41.12 -30.60 -14.06
CA PRO A 17 -40.23 -29.84 -13.18
C PRO A 17 -38.80 -29.98 -13.72
N VAL A 18 -38.42 -29.08 -14.62
CA VAL A 18 -37.03 -28.81 -14.99
C VAL A 18 -36.58 -27.64 -14.13
N ASP A 19 -35.51 -27.86 -13.36
CA ASP A 19 -34.88 -26.89 -12.45
C ASP A 19 -34.86 -25.46 -12.99
N ARG A 20 -35.56 -24.54 -12.31
CA ARG A 20 -35.46 -23.10 -12.58
C ARG A 20 -34.04 -22.54 -12.35
N ASP A 21 -33.19 -23.28 -11.63
CA ASP A 21 -31.83 -22.84 -11.26
C ASP A 21 -30.79 -22.99 -12.38
N THR A 22 -31.00 -23.90 -13.34
CA THR A 22 -30.03 -24.15 -14.43
C THR A 22 -30.17 -23.15 -15.59
N ASN A 23 -31.36 -22.58 -15.77
CA ASN A 23 -31.67 -21.67 -16.89
C ASN A 23 -31.14 -20.25 -16.66
N SER A 24 -31.08 -19.77 -15.40
CA SER A 24 -30.53 -18.45 -15.05
C SER A 24 -29.01 -18.41 -15.11
N THR A 25 -28.35 -19.41 -14.49
CA THR A 25 -26.88 -19.56 -14.53
C THR A 25 -26.37 -19.77 -15.95
N GLY A 26 -27.04 -20.63 -16.74
CA GLY A 26 -26.70 -20.87 -18.14
C GLY A 26 -26.84 -19.64 -19.03
N GLY A 27 -27.87 -18.81 -18.78
CA GLY A 27 -28.08 -17.54 -19.47
C GLY A 27 -26.97 -16.52 -19.21
N LEU A 28 -26.57 -16.34 -17.95
CA LEU A 28 -25.47 -15.43 -17.59
C LEU A 28 -24.13 -15.91 -18.17
N ILE A 29 -23.86 -17.21 -18.14
CA ILE A 29 -22.67 -17.79 -18.79
C ILE A 29 -22.69 -17.57 -20.30
N ALA A 30 -23.85 -17.64 -20.95
CA ALA A 30 -23.97 -17.37 -22.37
C ALA A 30 -23.69 -15.88 -22.69
N GLN A 31 -24.16 -14.95 -21.84
CA GLN A 31 -23.85 -13.53 -21.97
C GLN A 31 -22.35 -13.26 -21.77
N LEU A 32 -21.72 -13.86 -20.76
CA LEU A 32 -20.27 -13.74 -20.56
C LEU A 32 -19.48 -14.12 -21.82
N LYS A 33 -19.87 -15.20 -22.50
CA LYS A 33 -19.19 -15.64 -23.72
C LYS A 33 -19.24 -14.62 -24.87
N LEU A 34 -20.25 -13.73 -24.91
CA LEU A 34 -20.33 -12.68 -25.92
C LEU A 34 -19.30 -11.58 -25.66
N GLU A 35 -19.05 -11.25 -24.39
CA GLU A 35 -18.14 -10.17 -24.00
C GLU A 35 -16.69 -10.64 -23.78
N GLN A 36 -16.48 -11.93 -23.50
CA GLN A 36 -15.19 -12.49 -23.08
C GLN A 36 -14.04 -12.28 -24.08
N ASN A 37 -14.32 -12.10 -25.37
CA ASN A 37 -13.27 -11.92 -26.40
C ASN A 37 -13.05 -10.45 -26.81
N THR A 38 -13.72 -9.51 -26.14
CA THR A 38 -13.70 -8.09 -26.48
C THR A 38 -12.96 -7.31 -25.40
N PHE A 39 -11.71 -6.92 -25.64
CA PHE A 39 -10.88 -6.18 -24.68
C PHE A 39 -11.19 -4.68 -24.68
N THR A 40 -12.41 -4.32 -24.27
CA THR A 40 -12.88 -2.92 -24.24
C THR A 40 -13.46 -2.54 -22.89
N CYS A 41 -13.50 -1.24 -22.60
CA CYS A 41 -14.13 -0.70 -21.40
C CYS A 41 -15.59 -1.13 -21.25
N GLY A 42 -16.39 -1.06 -22.32
CA GLY A 42 -17.79 -1.49 -22.30
C GLY A 42 -17.94 -2.97 -21.93
N ALA A 43 -17.19 -3.84 -22.59
CA ALA A 43 -17.20 -5.27 -22.29
C ALA A 43 -16.77 -5.57 -20.84
N CYS A 44 -15.80 -4.82 -20.29
CA CYS A 44 -15.42 -4.93 -18.89
C CYS A 44 -16.60 -4.63 -17.95
N LYS A 45 -17.26 -3.49 -18.14
CA LYS A 45 -18.40 -3.06 -17.33
C LYS A 45 -19.60 -3.99 -17.48
N ASP A 46 -19.82 -4.53 -18.67
CA ASP A 46 -20.86 -5.51 -18.93
C ASP A 46 -20.59 -6.83 -18.21
N VAL A 47 -19.34 -7.33 -18.22
CA VAL A 47 -18.93 -8.48 -17.42
C VAL A 47 -19.16 -8.21 -15.92
N LEU A 48 -18.75 -7.05 -15.39
CA LEU A 48 -18.99 -6.70 -13.99
C LEU A 48 -20.50 -6.68 -13.67
N THR A 49 -21.32 -6.17 -14.59
CA THR A 49 -22.78 -6.11 -14.43
C THR A 49 -23.43 -7.50 -14.43
N ILE A 50 -22.94 -8.41 -15.28
CA ILE A 50 -23.35 -9.81 -15.29
C ILE A 50 -23.00 -10.47 -13.95
N LEU A 51 -21.79 -10.24 -13.43
CA LEU A 51 -21.34 -10.78 -12.16
C LEU A 51 -22.11 -10.21 -10.97
N ARG A 52 -22.44 -8.91 -10.97
CA ARG A 52 -23.33 -8.29 -9.98
C ARG A 52 -24.72 -8.90 -10.00
N THR A 53 -25.25 -9.15 -11.19
CA THR A 53 -26.53 -9.83 -11.37
C THR A 53 -26.49 -11.25 -10.82
N ALA A 54 -25.40 -11.98 -11.06
CA ALA A 54 -25.18 -13.31 -10.48
C ALA A 54 -25.12 -13.25 -8.95
N SER A 55 -24.34 -12.32 -8.38
CA SER A 55 -24.18 -12.15 -6.92
C SER A 55 -25.52 -11.91 -6.21
N ARG A 56 -26.37 -11.06 -6.79
CA ARG A 56 -27.66 -10.67 -6.18
C ARG A 56 -28.79 -11.69 -6.35
N ASN A 57 -28.77 -12.49 -7.42
CA ASN A 57 -29.94 -13.28 -7.82
C ASN A 57 -29.71 -14.80 -7.77
N LEU A 58 -28.47 -15.26 -7.62
CA LEU A 58 -28.16 -16.68 -7.54
C LEU A 58 -27.74 -17.09 -6.12
N PRO A 59 -27.97 -18.35 -5.73
CA PRO A 59 -27.29 -18.94 -4.58
C PRO A 59 -25.77 -18.76 -4.70
N ARG A 60 -25.09 -18.48 -3.58
CA ARG A 60 -23.66 -18.11 -3.55
C ARG A 60 -22.75 -19.08 -4.30
N ASN A 61 -22.98 -20.39 -4.15
CA ASN A 61 -22.24 -21.43 -4.86
C ASN A 61 -22.44 -21.40 -6.38
N MET A 62 -23.61 -20.97 -6.87
CA MET A 62 -23.86 -20.79 -8.30
C MET A 62 -23.25 -19.48 -8.81
N ALA A 63 -23.33 -18.39 -8.04
CA ALA A 63 -22.65 -17.13 -8.38
C ALA A 63 -21.14 -17.31 -8.51
N LEU A 64 -20.52 -18.07 -7.59
CA LEU A 64 -19.10 -18.43 -7.68
C LEU A 64 -18.77 -19.19 -8.96
N ARG A 65 -19.63 -20.11 -9.43
CA ARG A 65 -19.41 -20.79 -10.72
C ARG A 65 -19.46 -19.82 -11.91
N VAL A 66 -20.25 -18.76 -11.84
CA VAL A 66 -20.28 -17.71 -12.88
C VAL A 66 -18.96 -16.93 -12.87
N VAL A 67 -18.43 -16.59 -11.69
CA VAL A 67 -17.10 -15.97 -11.52
C VAL A 67 -16.01 -16.88 -12.06
N GLU A 68 -15.96 -18.15 -11.63
CA GLU A 68 -15.02 -19.16 -12.14
C GLU A 68 -15.09 -19.24 -13.67
N LYS A 69 -16.29 -19.18 -14.24
CA LYS A 69 -16.43 -19.20 -15.70
C LYS A 69 -15.90 -17.94 -16.38
N ALA A 70 -16.08 -16.77 -15.77
CA ALA A 70 -15.46 -15.53 -16.22
C ALA A 70 -13.92 -15.58 -16.12
N CYS A 71 -13.39 -16.34 -15.16
CA CYS A 71 -11.96 -16.53 -14.93
C CYS A 71 -11.28 -17.50 -15.91
N THR A 72 -12.00 -18.47 -16.48
CA THR A 72 -11.40 -19.49 -17.36
C THR A 72 -11.03 -19.01 -18.77
N SER A 73 -11.56 -17.86 -19.22
CA SER A 73 -11.25 -17.28 -20.54
C SER A 73 -11.77 -15.85 -20.64
N GLY A 74 -10.97 -14.94 -21.20
CA GLY A 74 -11.39 -13.59 -21.57
C GLY A 74 -10.87 -12.46 -20.67
N LEU A 75 -11.64 -11.38 -20.53
CA LEU A 75 -11.26 -10.14 -19.83
C LEU A 75 -10.74 -10.33 -18.40
N LEU A 76 -11.38 -11.19 -17.62
CA LEU A 76 -10.98 -11.45 -16.23
C LEU A 76 -9.93 -12.55 -16.10
N ALA A 77 -9.53 -13.23 -17.19
CA ALA A 77 -8.63 -14.37 -17.07
C ALA A 77 -7.27 -13.99 -16.46
N GLY A 78 -6.70 -12.84 -16.84
CA GLY A 78 -5.46 -12.34 -16.26
C GLY A 78 -5.61 -11.95 -14.78
N PHE A 79 -6.66 -11.20 -14.45
CA PHE A 79 -6.97 -10.85 -13.05
C PHE A 79 -7.19 -12.10 -12.20
N CYS A 80 -7.98 -13.06 -12.69
CA CYS A 80 -8.21 -14.29 -11.96
C CYS A 80 -6.96 -15.14 -11.86
N GLN A 81 -6.17 -15.29 -12.92
CA GLN A 81 -4.92 -16.06 -12.87
C GLN A 81 -3.91 -15.43 -11.92
N ASN A 82 -3.90 -14.10 -11.79
CA ASN A 82 -2.89 -13.39 -11.00
C ASN A 82 -3.35 -13.02 -9.59
N PHE A 83 -4.64 -13.06 -9.30
CA PHE A 83 -5.16 -12.57 -8.03
C PHE A 83 -6.12 -13.59 -7.42
N LEU A 84 -7.20 -13.94 -8.12
CA LEU A 84 -8.17 -14.89 -7.57
C LEU A 84 -7.56 -16.29 -7.37
N ASN A 85 -6.88 -16.84 -8.37
CA ASN A 85 -6.34 -18.21 -8.37
C ASN A 85 -5.01 -18.37 -7.63
N LYS A 86 -4.34 -17.27 -7.32
CA LYS A 86 -3.07 -17.25 -6.59
C LYS A 86 -3.25 -17.12 -5.08
N VAL A 87 -4.48 -17.05 -4.57
CA VAL A 87 -4.73 -17.04 -3.12
C VAL A 87 -5.53 -18.29 -2.76
N PRO A 88 -5.03 -19.18 -1.87
CA PRO A 88 -5.75 -20.36 -1.41
C PRO A 88 -7.15 -20.01 -0.92
N GLY A 89 -8.11 -20.88 -1.21
CA GLY A 89 -9.47 -20.74 -0.69
C GLY A 89 -10.48 -20.04 -1.61
N LEU A 90 -10.12 -19.72 -2.86
CA LEU A 90 -11.02 -19.29 -3.97
C LEU A 90 -12.52 -19.65 -3.83
N SER A 91 -12.80 -20.93 -3.58
CA SER A 91 -14.14 -21.48 -3.51
C SER A 91 -14.44 -21.88 -2.05
N GLY A 92 -15.01 -20.95 -1.28
CA GLY A 92 -15.35 -21.15 0.13
C GLY A 92 -15.93 -19.89 0.77
N THR A 93 -16.52 -20.01 1.96
CA THR A 93 -17.11 -18.89 2.72
C THR A 93 -16.09 -17.84 3.19
N LEU A 94 -14.78 -18.14 3.08
CA LEU A 94 -13.66 -17.29 3.51
C LEU A 94 -12.65 -17.02 2.38
N GLY A 95 -13.04 -17.26 1.12
CA GLY A 95 -12.16 -17.11 -0.05
C GLY A 95 -12.28 -15.78 -0.76
N LEU A 96 -11.26 -15.40 -1.54
CA LEU A 96 -11.26 -14.17 -2.32
C LEU A 96 -12.43 -14.08 -3.34
N GLY A 97 -12.94 -15.22 -3.82
CA GLY A 97 -14.16 -15.25 -4.65
C GLY A 97 -15.41 -14.79 -3.91
N THR A 98 -15.46 -14.98 -2.59
CA THR A 98 -16.52 -14.43 -1.73
C THR A 98 -16.35 -12.92 -1.60
N ASP A 99 -15.15 -12.42 -1.29
CA ASP A 99 -14.91 -10.97 -1.23
C ASP A 99 -15.22 -10.27 -2.55
N PHE A 100 -14.84 -10.87 -3.68
CA PHE A 100 -15.14 -10.35 -5.00
C PHE A 100 -16.65 -10.24 -5.28
N LEU A 101 -17.44 -11.23 -4.88
CA LEU A 101 -18.89 -11.19 -5.03
C LEU A 101 -19.55 -10.14 -4.12
N ASP A 102 -19.04 -9.95 -2.89
CA ASP A 102 -19.54 -8.95 -1.94
C ASP A 102 -19.22 -7.53 -2.43
N ALA A 103 -17.99 -7.29 -2.87
CA ALA A 103 -17.56 -6.00 -3.42
C ALA A 103 -18.32 -5.64 -4.72
N ILE A 104 -18.50 -6.60 -5.63
CA ILE A 104 -19.28 -6.35 -6.87
C ILE A 104 -20.76 -6.09 -6.57
N GLU A 105 -21.32 -6.66 -5.49
CA GLU A 105 -22.72 -6.43 -5.13
C GLU A 105 -23.00 -4.95 -4.84
N ILE A 106 -22.07 -4.27 -4.17
CA ILE A 106 -22.19 -2.87 -3.76
C ILE A 106 -21.76 -1.89 -4.86
N MET A 107 -20.80 -2.27 -5.71
CA MET A 107 -20.23 -1.46 -6.80
C MET A 107 -21.27 -0.94 -7.82
N ASP A 108 -21.18 0.34 -8.21
CA ASP A 108 -21.79 0.83 -9.45
C ASP A 108 -20.99 0.42 -10.69
N THR A 109 -21.27 -0.80 -11.18
CA THR A 109 -20.55 -1.43 -12.29
C THR A 109 -20.61 -0.67 -13.62
N GLN A 110 -21.60 0.21 -13.80
CA GLN A 110 -21.76 1.01 -15.02
C GLN A 110 -21.38 2.49 -14.83
N GLY A 111 -21.19 2.93 -13.59
CA GLY A 111 -20.73 4.28 -13.25
C GLY A 111 -19.23 4.38 -12.96
N GLN A 112 -18.88 5.31 -12.08
CA GLN A 112 -17.48 5.63 -11.72
C GLN A 112 -16.76 4.44 -11.08
N ASP A 113 -17.42 3.68 -10.20
CA ASP A 113 -16.80 2.51 -9.56
C ASP A 113 -16.32 1.50 -10.61
N GLY A 114 -17.17 1.17 -11.60
CA GLY A 114 -16.82 0.29 -12.71
C GLY A 114 -15.70 0.84 -13.60
N ASP A 115 -15.69 2.15 -13.89
CA ASP A 115 -14.62 2.79 -14.66
C ASP A 115 -13.26 2.68 -13.94
N TYR A 116 -13.23 2.96 -12.64
CA TYR A 116 -12.04 2.84 -11.81
C TYR A 116 -11.60 1.39 -11.65
N PHE A 117 -12.52 0.45 -11.42
CA PHE A 117 -12.21 -0.97 -11.31
C PHE A 117 -11.57 -1.51 -12.60
N CYS A 118 -12.20 -1.22 -13.75
CA CYS A 118 -11.71 -1.64 -15.06
C CYS A 118 -10.38 -0.98 -15.45
N HIS A 119 -10.07 0.20 -14.90
CA HIS A 119 -8.81 0.89 -15.13
C HIS A 119 -7.69 0.43 -14.19
N PHE A 120 -7.88 0.62 -12.88
CA PHE A 120 -6.84 0.43 -11.86
C PHE A 120 -6.61 -1.03 -11.52
N LEU A 121 -7.67 -1.86 -11.45
CA LEU A 121 -7.52 -3.26 -11.05
C LEU A 121 -7.30 -4.20 -12.24
N LEU A 122 -7.99 -3.95 -13.36
CA LEU A 122 -7.95 -4.84 -14.53
C LEU A 122 -6.95 -4.43 -15.63
N GLY A 123 -6.05 -3.48 -15.34
CA GLY A 123 -4.93 -3.14 -16.23
C GLY A 123 -5.34 -2.29 -17.43
N SER A 124 -6.04 -1.17 -17.17
CA SER A 124 -6.39 -0.14 -18.17
C SER A 124 -7.35 -0.58 -19.28
N LEU A 125 -8.30 -1.48 -18.98
CA LEU A 125 -9.38 -1.83 -19.92
C LEU A 125 -10.30 -0.64 -20.21
N CYS A 126 -10.46 0.25 -19.22
CA CYS A 126 -11.01 1.59 -19.40
C CYS A 126 -9.89 2.63 -19.51
N PRO A 127 -10.11 3.74 -20.25
CA PRO A 127 -9.26 4.92 -20.13
C PRO A 127 -9.15 5.38 -18.68
N ILE A 128 -8.12 6.17 -18.36
CA ILE A 128 -8.01 6.82 -17.05
C ILE A 128 -9.32 7.58 -16.80
N PRO A 129 -10.08 7.25 -15.74
CA PRO A 129 -11.34 7.92 -15.46
C PRO A 129 -11.13 9.42 -15.25
N GLU A 130 -12.09 10.23 -15.71
CA GLU A 130 -12.10 11.65 -15.39
C GLU A 130 -12.32 11.81 -13.88
N PHE A 131 -11.36 12.44 -13.20
CA PHE A 131 -11.45 12.66 -11.77
C PHE A 131 -12.59 13.62 -11.43
N ARG A 132 -13.43 13.21 -10.48
CA ARG A 132 -14.50 14.04 -9.90
C ARG A 132 -14.24 14.16 -8.40
N ALA A 133 -14.03 15.39 -7.94
CA ALA A 133 -13.84 15.67 -6.53
C ALA A 133 -15.14 15.40 -5.76
N PRO A 134 -15.12 14.54 -4.71
CA PRO A 134 -16.25 14.43 -3.79
C PRO A 134 -16.41 15.72 -2.98
N ASP A 135 -17.62 15.95 -2.47
CA ASP A 135 -17.85 17.07 -1.54
C ASP A 135 -17.26 16.76 -0.16
N VAL A 136 -16.29 17.57 0.25
CA VAL A 136 -15.61 17.44 1.55
C VAL A 136 -16.04 18.51 2.55
N SER A 137 -16.99 19.39 2.19
CA SER A 137 -17.35 20.57 3.00
C SER A 137 -18.02 20.23 4.33
N THR A 138 -18.66 19.05 4.42
CA THR A 138 -19.27 18.54 5.65
C THR A 138 -18.31 17.71 6.49
N LEU A 139 -17.27 17.15 5.85
CA LEU A 139 -16.24 16.34 6.48
C LEU A 139 -15.15 17.22 7.10
N ILE A 140 -14.68 18.24 6.37
CA ILE A 140 -13.50 19.04 6.74
C ILE A 140 -13.97 20.42 7.22
N PRO A 141 -13.86 20.74 8.52
CA PRO A 141 -14.26 22.04 9.04
C PRO A 141 -13.32 23.15 8.58
N ALA A 142 -13.82 24.39 8.57
CA ALA A 142 -13.00 25.56 8.25
C ALA A 142 -11.88 25.80 9.28
N LYS A 143 -10.80 26.48 8.86
CA LYS A 143 -9.68 26.85 9.74
C LYS A 143 -10.13 27.73 10.89
N ARG A 144 -9.75 27.34 12.11
CA ARG A 144 -10.10 28.10 13.32
C ARG A 144 -9.23 29.35 13.40
N GLU A 145 -9.87 30.47 13.70
CA GLU A 145 -9.18 31.74 13.89
C GLU A 145 -8.86 31.98 15.37
N ASN A 146 -7.80 32.75 15.64
CA ASN A 146 -7.42 33.23 16.97
C ASN A 146 -7.00 32.14 17.98
N LEU A 147 -6.47 31.02 17.51
CA LEU A 147 -5.80 30.05 18.38
C LEU A 147 -4.41 30.55 18.80
N PRO A 148 -3.90 30.14 19.97
CA PRO A 148 -2.52 30.39 20.35
C PRO A 148 -1.55 29.86 19.28
N PRO A 149 -0.40 30.51 19.06
CA PRO A 149 0.61 29.99 18.14
C PRO A 149 1.14 28.65 18.66
N LEU A 150 1.46 27.76 17.73
CA LEU A 150 2.13 26.50 18.06
C LEU A 150 3.54 26.77 18.62
N PRO A 151 4.06 25.87 19.48
CA PRO A 151 5.42 25.97 20.00
C PRO A 151 6.47 26.10 18.91
N GLU A 152 7.46 26.96 19.13
CA GLU A 152 8.67 27.03 18.30
C GLU A 152 9.75 26.08 18.82
N SER A 153 10.70 25.73 17.95
CA SER A 153 11.86 24.88 18.30
C SER A 153 12.63 25.45 19.49
N SER A 154 13.04 24.56 20.40
CA SER A 154 13.95 24.90 21.49
C SER A 154 15.42 24.60 21.19
N GLY A 155 15.70 23.97 20.03
CA GLY A 155 16.97 23.36 19.68
C GLY A 155 17.24 22.00 20.33
N GLY A 156 16.34 21.53 21.21
CA GLY A 156 16.38 20.18 21.77
C GLY A 156 15.89 19.13 20.77
N THR A 157 16.42 17.92 20.84
CA THR A 157 16.01 16.81 19.98
C THR A 157 15.85 15.50 20.73
N PHE A 158 15.06 14.60 20.15
CA PHE A 158 14.94 13.19 20.55
C PHE A 158 14.97 12.30 19.31
N LYS A 159 14.98 10.97 19.50
CA LYS A 159 14.98 10.01 18.40
C LYS A 159 13.72 9.14 18.37
N ALA A 160 13.25 8.83 17.17
CA ALA A 160 12.18 7.87 16.93
C ALA A 160 12.59 6.84 15.87
N LEU A 161 12.47 5.55 16.19
CA LEU A 161 12.80 4.45 15.28
C LEU A 161 11.64 4.18 14.31
N HIS A 162 11.93 3.81 13.08
CA HIS A 162 10.93 3.39 12.09
C HIS A 162 11.36 2.08 11.43
N ILE A 163 10.57 1.03 11.67
CA ILE A 163 10.66 -0.29 11.05
C ILE A 163 9.47 -0.45 10.09
N SER A 164 9.67 -1.06 8.93
CA SER A 164 8.60 -1.33 7.98
C SER A 164 8.87 -2.59 7.18
N ASP A 165 7.80 -3.20 6.65
CA ASP A 165 7.84 -4.27 5.64
C ASP A 165 8.79 -5.39 6.07
N ILE A 166 8.41 -6.06 7.16
CA ILE A 166 9.18 -7.17 7.74
C ILE A 166 9.06 -8.40 6.84
N HIS A 167 7.84 -8.75 6.46
CA HIS A 167 7.51 -9.97 5.71
C HIS A 167 8.29 -11.18 6.25
N LEU A 168 7.93 -11.61 7.45
CA LEU A 168 8.54 -12.75 8.11
C LEU A 168 8.15 -14.02 7.35
N GLN A 169 9.13 -14.68 6.72
CA GLN A 169 8.94 -15.97 6.10
C GLN A 169 9.29 -17.08 7.10
N ASN A 170 8.32 -17.53 7.89
CA ASN A 170 8.54 -18.64 8.83
C ASN A 170 8.92 -19.95 8.11
N SER A 171 8.48 -20.08 6.86
CA SER A 171 8.77 -21.22 6.00
C SER A 171 10.20 -21.23 5.40
N TYR A 172 11.03 -20.21 5.67
CA TYR A 172 12.35 -20.07 5.07
C TYR A 172 13.29 -21.20 5.52
N VAL A 173 13.92 -21.88 4.57
CA VAL A 173 14.85 -23.00 4.77
C VAL A 173 16.17 -22.70 4.07
N PRO A 174 17.28 -22.53 4.82
CA PRO A 174 18.60 -22.40 4.24
C PRO A 174 18.93 -23.61 3.35
N GLY A 175 19.51 -23.34 2.17
CA GLY A 175 19.83 -24.35 1.16
C GLY A 175 18.69 -24.71 0.21
N ALA A 176 17.45 -24.29 0.48
CA ALA A 176 16.34 -24.46 -0.45
C ALA A 176 16.54 -23.62 -1.74
N PRO A 177 15.81 -23.91 -2.83
CA PRO A 177 15.89 -23.09 -4.05
C PRO A 177 15.44 -21.65 -3.80
N GLY A 178 16.38 -20.70 -3.88
CA GLY A 178 16.13 -19.26 -3.80
C GLY A 178 15.67 -18.65 -5.12
N ASN A 179 15.89 -19.31 -6.26
CA ASN A 179 15.40 -18.91 -7.57
C ASN A 179 14.38 -19.94 -8.12
N CYS A 180 13.13 -19.75 -7.75
CA CYS A 180 12.04 -20.69 -8.00
C CYS A 180 10.99 -20.12 -8.98
N VAL A 181 10.17 -21.00 -9.56
CA VAL A 181 9.04 -20.63 -10.43
C VAL A 181 7.98 -19.80 -9.70
N GLY A 182 7.96 -19.87 -8.36
CA GLY A 182 7.00 -19.18 -7.49
C GLY A 182 6.90 -17.69 -7.78
N MET A 183 8.03 -17.01 -8.07
CA MET A 183 8.05 -15.56 -8.26
C MET A 183 7.08 -15.06 -9.35
N ASP A 184 7.04 -15.71 -10.52
CA ASP A 184 6.13 -15.32 -11.61
C ASP A 184 4.66 -15.70 -11.30
N LEU A 185 4.47 -16.63 -10.37
CA LEU A 185 3.19 -17.19 -9.98
C LEU A 185 2.68 -16.66 -8.63
N GLY A 186 3.25 -15.58 -8.08
CA GLY A 186 2.85 -14.98 -6.80
C GLY A 186 3.11 -15.87 -5.58
N GLY A 187 4.01 -16.84 -5.72
CA GLY A 187 4.50 -17.67 -4.62
C GLY A 187 5.90 -17.24 -4.18
N MET A 188 6.25 -17.59 -2.95
CA MET A 188 7.57 -17.31 -2.39
C MET A 188 8.61 -18.36 -2.80
N CYS A 189 9.91 -18.06 -2.69
CA CYS A 189 10.99 -19.05 -2.82
C CYS A 189 11.56 -19.42 -1.44
N CYS A 190 12.74 -20.04 -1.39
CA CYS A 190 13.45 -20.33 -0.14
C CYS A 190 12.71 -21.23 0.86
N TYR A 191 11.74 -22.04 0.44
CA TYR A 191 11.06 -23.00 1.33
C TYR A 191 11.18 -24.44 0.80
N ASN A 192 10.86 -25.41 1.66
CA ASN A 192 10.82 -26.83 1.28
C ASN A 192 9.69 -27.10 0.28
N GLY A 193 10.05 -27.41 -0.97
CA GLY A 193 9.09 -27.65 -2.05
C GLY A 193 9.07 -26.54 -3.11
N ALA A 194 9.85 -25.48 -2.93
CA ALA A 194 10.06 -24.46 -3.95
C ALA A 194 10.56 -25.12 -5.26
N VAL A 195 9.79 -24.96 -6.34
CA VAL A 195 10.10 -25.57 -7.64
C VAL A 195 11.16 -24.73 -8.35
N GLN A 196 12.32 -25.32 -8.63
CA GLN A 196 13.40 -24.68 -9.35
C GLN A 196 12.94 -24.08 -10.70
N MET A 197 13.41 -22.87 -11.02
CA MET A 197 13.20 -22.29 -12.35
C MET A 197 13.81 -23.17 -13.47
N PRO A 198 13.00 -23.61 -14.46
CA PRO A 198 13.49 -24.40 -15.58
C PRO A 198 14.61 -23.70 -16.35
N GLY A 199 15.71 -24.41 -16.63
CA GLY A 199 16.82 -23.89 -17.43
C GLY A 199 17.73 -22.89 -16.73
N LYS A 200 17.57 -22.67 -15.42
CA LYS A 200 18.46 -21.84 -14.59
C LYS A 200 19.19 -22.71 -13.54
N PRO A 201 20.48 -22.48 -13.26
CA PRO A 201 21.17 -23.13 -12.14
C PRO A 201 20.46 -22.83 -10.82
N ILE A 202 20.43 -23.80 -9.89
CA ILE A 202 19.87 -23.56 -8.55
C ILE A 202 20.75 -22.55 -7.81
N VAL A 203 20.13 -21.49 -7.31
CA VAL A 203 20.69 -20.65 -6.25
C VAL A 203 20.16 -21.17 -4.94
N GLN A 204 21.07 -21.55 -4.04
CA GLN A 204 20.70 -22.00 -2.71
C GLN A 204 20.45 -20.79 -1.81
N ALA A 205 19.32 -20.80 -1.10
CA ALA A 205 18.94 -19.80 -0.12
C ALA A 205 20.02 -19.69 0.98
N PRO A 206 20.70 -18.54 1.14
CA PRO A 206 21.65 -18.33 2.23
C PRO A 206 20.94 -18.32 3.60
N GLU A 207 21.67 -18.54 4.69
CA GLU A 207 21.08 -18.53 6.04
C GLU A 207 20.51 -17.17 6.44
N ILE A 208 21.10 -16.08 5.94
CA ILE A 208 20.82 -14.70 6.34
C ILE A 208 19.81 -13.98 5.43
N GLY A 209 19.19 -14.69 4.48
CA GLY A 209 18.23 -14.14 3.53
C GLY A 209 18.75 -14.11 2.09
N TYR A 210 17.83 -13.84 1.16
CA TYR A 210 18.12 -13.76 -0.27
C TYR A 210 17.20 -12.74 -0.94
N TYR A 211 17.71 -12.05 -1.96
CA TYR A 211 17.02 -10.97 -2.68
C TYR A 211 15.72 -11.36 -3.40
N TYR A 212 15.42 -12.64 -3.52
CA TYR A 212 14.17 -13.16 -4.11
C TYR A 212 13.31 -13.93 -3.12
N CYS A 213 13.57 -13.72 -1.83
CA CYS A 213 12.87 -14.33 -0.73
C CYS A 213 12.57 -13.30 0.33
N ASP A 214 11.62 -13.62 1.19
CA ASP A 214 11.27 -12.80 2.33
C ASP A 214 12.18 -13.06 3.53
N THR A 215 11.92 -12.36 4.63
CA THR A 215 12.82 -12.28 5.78
C THR A 215 12.85 -13.61 6.54
N PRO A 216 13.98 -14.35 6.60
CA PRO A 216 14.08 -15.48 7.51
C PRO A 216 14.07 -15.00 8.98
N PRO A 217 13.61 -15.82 9.93
CA PRO A 217 13.62 -15.48 11.36
C PRO A 217 14.98 -15.00 11.86
N LEU A 218 16.08 -15.57 11.36
CA LEU A 218 17.45 -15.15 11.72
C LEU A 218 17.77 -13.71 11.30
N LEU A 219 17.30 -13.28 10.12
CA LEU A 219 17.50 -11.92 9.63
C LEU A 219 16.65 -10.93 10.44
N LEU A 220 15.40 -11.27 10.74
CA LEU A 220 14.53 -10.44 11.59
C LEU A 220 15.18 -10.17 12.95
N GLU A 221 15.63 -11.21 13.64
CA GLU A 221 16.31 -11.05 14.93
C GLU A 221 17.60 -10.23 14.82
N ASN A 222 18.40 -10.45 13.77
CA ASN A 222 19.60 -9.64 13.55
C ASN A 222 19.27 -8.18 13.32
N ALA A 223 18.24 -7.88 12.53
CA ALA A 223 17.84 -6.52 12.20
C ALA A 223 17.33 -5.76 13.43
N LEU A 224 16.42 -6.37 14.19
CA LEU A 224 15.86 -5.76 15.39
C LEU A 224 16.89 -5.61 16.50
N ALA A 225 17.76 -6.62 16.71
CA ALA A 225 18.85 -6.51 17.66
C ALA A 225 19.85 -5.41 17.25
N ASN A 226 20.13 -5.27 15.95
CA ASN A 226 21.00 -4.21 15.45
C ASN A 226 20.42 -2.81 15.68
N ALA A 227 19.13 -2.63 15.38
CA ALA A 227 18.40 -1.39 15.63
C ALA A 227 18.37 -1.06 17.14
N ALA A 228 18.13 -2.05 18.00
CA ALA A 228 18.06 -1.87 19.45
C ALA A 228 19.42 -1.58 20.10
N VAL A 229 20.50 -2.25 19.70
CA VAL A 229 21.81 -2.17 20.37
C VAL A 229 22.61 -0.93 19.96
N ASN A 230 22.52 -0.50 18.70
CA ASN A 230 23.44 0.51 18.18
C ASN A 230 23.01 1.96 18.45
N GLN A 231 21.76 2.21 18.88
CA GLN A 231 21.17 3.57 18.97
C GLN A 231 20.05 3.65 20.04
N SER A 232 20.27 3.05 21.22
CA SER A 232 19.26 2.70 22.24
C SER A 232 18.52 3.83 22.96
N ASP A 233 18.58 5.08 22.48
CA ASP A 233 17.93 6.26 23.07
C ASP A 233 16.69 6.71 22.26
N TYR A 234 15.89 5.75 21.81
CA TYR A 234 14.61 6.03 21.17
C TYR A 234 13.53 6.30 22.21
N ASP A 235 12.81 7.41 22.05
CA ASP A 235 11.66 7.72 22.91
C ASP A 235 10.46 6.81 22.56
N PHE A 236 10.33 6.48 21.28
CA PHE A 236 9.36 5.51 20.77
C PHE A 236 9.82 4.99 19.40
N SER A 237 9.06 4.04 18.87
CA SER A 237 9.21 3.48 17.54
C SER A 237 7.86 3.43 16.82
N ILE A 238 7.90 3.41 15.50
CA ILE A 238 6.74 3.16 14.65
C ILE A 238 7.01 1.93 13.79
N PHE A 239 5.97 1.11 13.59
CA PHE A 239 6.02 -0.07 12.72
C PHE A 239 4.93 0.03 11.66
N THR A 240 5.29 0.36 10.42
CA THR A 240 4.31 0.65 9.37
C THR A 240 3.80 -0.59 8.63
N GLY A 241 3.65 -1.73 9.31
CA GLY A 241 2.92 -2.90 8.81
C GLY A 241 3.71 -3.81 7.87
N ASP A 242 2.99 -4.80 7.33
CA ASP A 242 3.47 -5.91 6.49
C ASP A 242 4.43 -6.82 7.27
N ALA A 243 3.84 -7.55 8.21
CA ALA A 243 4.47 -8.61 8.99
C ALA A 243 4.54 -9.94 8.24
N VAL A 244 3.57 -10.21 7.35
CA VAL A 244 3.33 -11.51 6.70
C VAL A 244 4.06 -11.62 5.36
N ASP A 245 4.57 -12.80 5.00
CA ASP A 245 5.30 -13.00 3.74
C ASP A 245 4.46 -12.86 2.45
N HIS A 246 5.12 -12.80 1.28
CA HIS A 246 4.47 -12.75 -0.04
C HIS A 246 4.13 -14.13 -0.62
N GLY A 247 4.20 -15.19 0.19
CA GLY A 247 3.81 -16.55 -0.11
C GLY A 247 2.30 -16.74 -0.22
N LEU A 248 1.58 -15.75 -0.73
CA LEU A 248 0.12 -15.65 -0.80
C LEU A 248 -0.56 -16.88 -1.40
N VAL A 249 0.12 -17.63 -2.27
CA VAL A 249 -0.35 -18.88 -2.92
C VAL A 249 -0.31 -20.10 -2.00
N PHE A 250 0.55 -20.09 -1.00
CA PHE A 250 0.84 -21.27 -0.19
C PHE A 250 0.59 -21.06 1.30
N LEU A 251 0.50 -19.81 1.76
CA LEU A 251 0.08 -19.49 3.12
C LEU A 251 -1.38 -19.84 3.35
N THR A 252 -1.66 -20.43 4.50
CA THR A 252 -3.00 -20.54 5.08
C THR A 252 -3.29 -19.35 6.00
N LYS A 253 -4.56 -19.17 6.36
CA LYS A 253 -4.95 -18.15 7.35
C LYS A 253 -4.22 -18.33 8.69
N GLU A 254 -4.08 -19.59 9.13
CA GLU A 254 -3.43 -19.92 10.39
C GLU A 254 -1.92 -19.63 10.36
N GLU A 255 -1.25 -19.90 9.24
CA GLU A 255 0.17 -19.56 9.04
C GLU A 255 0.38 -18.04 9.01
N MET A 256 -0.49 -17.30 8.30
CA MET A 256 -0.48 -15.83 8.30
C MET A 256 -0.58 -15.27 9.73
N ILE A 257 -1.59 -15.73 10.50
CA ILE A 257 -1.78 -15.30 11.89
C ILE A 257 -0.54 -15.61 12.73
N GLN A 258 0.10 -16.75 12.48
CA GLN A 258 1.32 -17.13 13.21
C GLN A 258 2.51 -16.23 12.84
N GLU A 259 2.68 -15.84 11.58
CA GLU A 259 3.72 -14.90 11.15
C GLU A 259 3.53 -13.50 11.76
N GLU A 260 2.29 -13.01 11.87
CA GLU A 260 2.00 -11.79 12.62
C GLU A 260 2.39 -11.93 14.09
N ILE A 261 1.91 -12.98 14.77
CA ILE A 261 2.23 -13.23 16.19
C ILE A 261 3.75 -13.29 16.42
N ASP A 262 4.48 -13.98 15.56
CA ASP A 262 5.93 -14.13 15.68
C ASP A 262 6.66 -12.80 15.43
N THR A 263 6.23 -12.03 14.43
CA THR A 263 6.77 -10.70 14.14
C THR A 263 6.60 -9.75 15.33
N PHE A 264 5.39 -9.66 15.88
CA PHE A 264 5.11 -8.82 17.04
C PHE A 264 5.82 -9.31 18.31
N THR A 265 5.99 -10.63 18.46
CA THR A 265 6.79 -11.21 19.56
C THR A 265 8.26 -10.81 19.44
N SER A 266 8.83 -10.86 18.23
CA SER A 266 10.21 -10.43 17.95
C SER A 266 10.41 -8.94 18.18
N LEU A 267 9.46 -8.08 17.77
CA LEU A 267 9.48 -6.65 18.07
C LEU A 267 9.52 -6.38 19.57
N LYS A 268 8.59 -6.96 20.34
CA LYS A 268 8.53 -6.79 21.80
C LYS A 268 9.80 -7.26 22.50
N ARG A 269 10.32 -8.42 22.08
CA ARG A 269 11.54 -8.99 22.67
C ARG A 269 12.76 -8.09 22.44
N ASN A 270 12.94 -7.58 21.24
CA ASN A 270 14.16 -6.86 20.87
C ASN A 270 14.11 -5.38 21.24
N LEU A 271 12.93 -4.74 21.18
CA LEU A 271 12.77 -3.32 21.50
C LEU A 271 12.56 -3.05 23.01
N ASN A 272 12.45 -4.09 23.83
CA ASN A 272 12.62 -4.11 25.30
C ASN A 272 12.24 -2.80 26.03
N ASN A 273 10.95 -2.44 25.95
CA ASN A 273 10.28 -1.28 26.58
C ASN A 273 10.24 0.03 25.78
N ILE A 274 10.76 0.10 24.55
CA ILE A 274 10.43 1.22 23.65
C ILE A 274 8.96 1.05 23.22
N PRO A 275 8.08 2.05 23.43
CA PRO A 275 6.73 2.02 22.87
C PRO A 275 6.79 1.90 21.35
N THR A 276 6.07 0.94 20.77
CA THR A 276 5.99 0.76 19.31
C THR A 276 4.56 1.03 18.87
N TYR A 277 4.37 1.96 17.93
CA TYR A 277 3.07 2.28 17.36
C TYR A 277 2.93 1.63 15.98
N PRO A 278 2.21 0.50 15.87
CA PRO A 278 2.05 -0.23 14.63
C PRO A 278 0.89 0.28 13.76
N VAL A 279 0.89 -0.09 12.49
CA VAL A 279 -0.29 0.01 11.60
C VAL A 279 -0.50 -1.32 10.89
N LEU A 280 -1.69 -1.51 10.33
CA LEU A 280 -2.00 -2.68 9.52
C LEU A 280 -1.43 -2.53 8.10
N GLY A 281 -0.65 -3.51 7.65
CA GLY A 281 -0.20 -3.63 6.26
C GLY A 281 -1.25 -4.25 5.34
N ASN A 282 -0.96 -4.36 4.04
CA ASN A 282 -1.87 -5.05 3.10
C ASN A 282 -1.65 -6.57 3.06
N HIS A 283 -0.51 -7.07 3.56
CA HIS A 283 -0.26 -8.51 3.76
C HIS A 283 -0.85 -9.02 5.09
N ASP A 284 -1.17 -8.12 6.02
CA ASP A 284 -1.64 -8.42 7.37
C ASP A 284 -3.16 -8.72 7.40
N SER A 285 -3.68 -9.34 6.35
CA SER A 285 -5.10 -9.68 6.22
C SER A 285 -5.30 -10.93 5.35
N TRP A 286 -6.35 -11.68 5.65
CA TRP A 286 -6.70 -12.89 4.93
C TRP A 286 -8.18 -12.90 4.50
N PRO A 287 -8.48 -13.09 3.20
CA PRO A 287 -7.54 -13.18 2.08
C PRO A 287 -6.76 -11.88 1.81
N TYR A 288 -5.62 -12.01 1.12
CA TYR A 288 -4.70 -10.91 0.80
C TYR A 288 -5.37 -9.57 0.45
N ALA A 289 -4.88 -8.51 1.10
CA ALA A 289 -5.22 -7.11 0.84
C ALA A 289 -6.71 -6.75 0.97
N GLN A 290 -7.53 -7.66 1.50
CA GLN A 290 -8.95 -7.40 1.68
C GLN A 290 -9.20 -6.89 3.08
N ASP A 291 -9.80 -5.70 3.15
CA ASP A 291 -10.22 -5.13 4.41
C ASP A 291 -11.52 -4.33 4.20
N PRO A 292 -12.69 -5.00 4.31
CA PRO A 292 -13.97 -4.32 4.24
C PRO A 292 -14.19 -3.51 5.52
N PRO A 293 -14.58 -2.23 5.41
CA PRO A 293 -14.99 -1.44 6.55
C PRO A 293 -16.10 -2.13 7.36
N SER A 294 -16.08 -1.95 8.68
CA SER A 294 -17.02 -2.57 9.63
C SER A 294 -18.49 -2.20 9.37
N ASN A 295 -18.75 -1.09 8.69
CA ASN A 295 -20.10 -0.68 8.29
C ASN A 295 -20.69 -1.54 7.13
N LEU A 296 -19.86 -2.33 6.43
CA LEU A 296 -20.30 -3.27 5.41
C LEU A 296 -20.55 -4.64 6.02
N LYS A 297 -21.49 -5.39 5.43
CA LYS A 297 -21.76 -6.78 5.84
C LYS A 297 -20.51 -7.68 5.78
N ALA A 298 -19.60 -7.42 4.84
CA ALA A 298 -18.35 -8.16 4.74
C ALA A 298 -17.40 -7.88 5.91
N GLY A 299 -17.52 -6.72 6.58
CA GLY A 299 -16.74 -6.33 7.75
C GLY A 299 -16.82 -7.32 8.91
N ASP A 300 -17.94 -8.03 9.07
CA ASP A 300 -18.10 -9.07 10.08
C ASP A 300 -17.10 -10.23 9.92
N ARG A 301 -16.71 -10.55 8.69
CA ARG A 301 -15.75 -11.62 8.41
C ARG A 301 -14.33 -11.28 8.85
N TYR A 302 -14.04 -9.99 9.03
CA TYR A 302 -12.71 -9.47 9.38
C TYR A 302 -12.60 -9.04 10.85
N GLN A 303 -13.64 -9.30 11.65
CA GLN A 303 -13.57 -9.13 13.11
C GLN A 303 -12.39 -9.90 13.72
N TYR A 304 -12.02 -11.05 13.16
CA TYR A 304 -10.86 -11.81 13.64
C TYR A 304 -9.57 -10.99 13.57
N ASN A 305 -9.40 -10.16 12.52
CA ASN A 305 -8.19 -9.38 12.29
C ASN A 305 -8.09 -8.22 13.27
N ARG A 306 -9.20 -7.49 13.45
CA ARG A 306 -9.32 -6.45 14.48
C ARG A 306 -9.05 -7.00 15.88
N ASN A 307 -9.63 -8.15 16.22
CA ASN A 307 -9.40 -8.81 17.51
C ASN A 307 -7.94 -9.25 17.69
N LEU A 308 -7.28 -9.67 16.61
CA LEU A 308 -5.87 -10.04 16.63
C LEU A 308 -4.98 -8.82 16.85
N MET A 309 -5.22 -7.71 16.16
CA MET A 309 -4.51 -6.45 16.37
C MET A 309 -4.74 -5.89 17.77
N GLU A 310 -5.99 -5.91 18.28
CA GLU A 310 -6.30 -5.58 19.68
C GLU A 310 -5.43 -6.41 20.65
N TYR A 311 -5.35 -7.72 20.44
CA TYR A 311 -4.54 -8.60 21.29
C TYR A 311 -3.04 -8.30 21.19
N LEU A 312 -2.51 -8.14 19.98
CA LEU A 312 -1.08 -7.96 19.76
C LEU A 312 -0.59 -6.58 20.24
N TRP A 313 -1.39 -5.53 20.07
CA TRP A 313 -1.01 -4.15 20.33
C TRP A 313 -1.33 -3.67 21.76
N SER A 314 -2.26 -4.32 22.46
CA SER A 314 -2.64 -3.95 23.84
C SER A 314 -1.56 -4.27 24.89
N ASP A 315 -0.66 -5.19 24.59
CA ASP A 315 0.39 -5.62 25.52
C ASP A 315 1.62 -4.70 25.42
N GLY A 316 1.53 -3.58 26.15
CA GLY A 316 2.66 -2.69 26.48
C GLY A 316 2.83 -1.45 25.61
N TRP A 317 2.09 -1.31 24.52
CA TRP A 317 2.26 -0.20 23.57
C TRP A 317 1.07 0.76 23.49
N LEU A 318 -0.16 0.24 23.46
CA LEU A 318 -1.37 1.04 23.39
C LEU A 318 -2.12 1.03 24.71
N ASP A 319 -2.67 2.19 25.08
CA ASP A 319 -3.56 2.31 26.23
C ASP A 319 -5.00 1.83 25.89
N SER A 320 -5.88 1.86 26.88
CA SER A 320 -7.26 1.38 26.71
C SER A 320 -8.06 2.16 25.69
N ASP A 321 -7.78 3.46 25.54
CA ASP A 321 -8.54 4.35 24.68
C ASP A 321 -8.11 4.10 23.23
N ALA A 322 -6.80 4.03 22.96
CA ALA A 322 -6.26 3.63 21.66
C ALA A 322 -6.73 2.23 21.23
N ILE A 323 -6.83 1.27 22.16
CA ILE A 323 -7.37 -0.06 21.86
C ILE A 323 -8.87 -0.02 21.56
N ASP A 324 -9.63 0.88 22.17
CA ASP A 324 -11.03 1.08 21.82
C ASP A 324 -11.18 1.68 20.42
N ASP A 325 -10.29 2.58 20.02
CA ASP A 325 -10.24 3.08 18.64
C ASP A 325 -9.96 1.94 17.65
N VAL A 326 -8.96 1.09 17.91
CA VAL A 326 -8.63 -0.08 17.04
C VAL A 326 -9.88 -0.93 16.75
N ARG A 327 -10.75 -1.08 17.76
CA ARG A 327 -11.99 -1.85 17.65
C ARG A 327 -13.05 -1.16 16.80
N HIS A 328 -13.21 0.16 16.94
CA HIS A 328 -14.33 0.91 16.37
C HIS A 328 -13.99 1.63 15.06
N HIS A 329 -12.71 1.83 14.76
CA HIS A 329 -12.21 2.54 13.57
C HIS A 329 -11.39 1.63 12.65
N ASP A 330 -11.73 0.34 12.60
CA ASP A 330 -11.13 -0.64 11.70
C ASP A 330 -9.59 -0.62 11.73
N THR A 331 -9.03 -0.79 12.92
CA THR A 331 -7.58 -0.76 13.24
C THR A 331 -6.89 0.60 13.14
N ALA A 332 -7.61 1.68 12.81
CA ALA A 332 -7.11 3.02 13.05
C ALA A 332 -7.19 3.36 14.55
N TYR A 333 -6.26 4.18 15.04
CA TYR A 333 -6.25 4.63 16.43
C TYR A 333 -5.44 5.90 16.62
N SER A 334 -5.59 6.54 17.77
CA SER A 334 -4.71 7.62 18.19
C SER A 334 -4.14 7.40 19.58
N VAL A 335 -2.94 7.94 19.84
CA VAL A 335 -2.30 7.85 21.16
C VAL A 335 -1.35 9.04 21.38
N MET A 336 -1.30 9.56 22.61
CA MET A 336 -0.33 10.59 22.97
C MET A 336 1.05 9.97 23.21
N ALA A 337 1.96 10.11 22.24
CA ALA A 337 3.33 9.61 22.38
C ALA A 337 4.22 10.50 23.27
N LYS A 338 3.94 11.79 23.31
CA LYS A 338 4.57 12.79 24.19
C LYS A 338 3.53 13.86 24.57
N ASP A 339 3.83 14.73 25.52
CA ASP A 339 2.89 15.75 26.06
C ASP A 339 2.09 16.50 24.97
N ASN A 340 2.73 16.91 23.88
CA ASN A 340 2.11 17.65 22.78
C ASN A 340 2.23 16.95 21.41
N LEU A 341 2.52 15.64 21.39
CA LEU A 341 2.60 14.85 20.16
C LEU A 341 1.60 13.69 20.21
N LYS A 342 0.62 13.74 19.32
CA LYS A 342 -0.31 12.63 19.05
C LYS A 342 0.18 11.83 17.86
N ILE A 343 0.21 10.50 17.98
CA ILE A 343 0.34 9.60 16.85
C ILE A 343 -1.07 9.24 16.40
N ILE A 344 -1.36 9.39 15.11
CA ILE A 344 -2.62 8.99 14.49
C ILE A 344 -2.29 7.90 13.47
N ALA A 345 -2.65 6.67 13.79
CA ALA A 345 -2.45 5.50 12.94
C ALA A 345 -3.68 5.29 12.06
N LEU A 346 -3.46 5.18 10.75
CA LEU A 346 -4.51 4.97 9.76
C LEU A 346 -4.43 3.58 9.14
N ASN A 347 -5.61 3.02 8.86
CA ASN A 347 -5.73 1.83 8.01
C ASN A 347 -5.78 2.21 6.53
N THR A 348 -4.60 2.31 5.93
CA THR A 348 -4.46 2.81 4.55
C THR A 348 -4.81 1.76 3.49
N ASN A 349 -5.21 0.55 3.89
CA ASN A 349 -5.87 -0.40 3.01
C ASN A 349 -7.18 0.17 2.43
N PHE A 350 -7.79 1.19 3.06
CA PHE A 350 -8.98 1.88 2.56
C PHE A 350 -8.76 2.83 1.37
N TRP A 351 -7.54 2.87 0.82
CA TRP A 351 -7.32 3.38 -0.53
C TRP A 351 -6.47 2.46 -1.40
N TYR A 352 -5.98 1.34 -0.88
CA TYR A 352 -5.18 0.41 -1.66
C TYR A 352 -5.96 -0.20 -2.83
N ARG A 353 -5.38 -0.25 -4.03
CA ARG A 353 -6.11 -0.74 -5.22
C ARG A 353 -6.57 -2.19 -5.13
N PHE A 354 -5.83 -3.06 -4.42
CA PHE A 354 -6.18 -4.48 -4.36
C PHE A 354 -7.24 -4.79 -3.29
N ASN A 355 -7.55 -3.83 -2.42
CA ASN A 355 -8.73 -3.94 -1.58
C ASN A 355 -9.98 -3.70 -2.42
N LEU A 356 -10.72 -4.78 -2.71
CA LEU A 356 -11.86 -4.75 -3.63
C LEU A 356 -12.98 -3.83 -3.13
N TYR A 357 -13.05 -3.58 -1.83
CA TYR A 357 -14.06 -2.74 -1.19
C TYR A 357 -13.85 -1.24 -1.41
N ASN A 358 -12.70 -0.82 -1.95
CA ASN A 358 -12.44 0.58 -2.28
C ASN A 358 -13.17 1.05 -3.55
N TYR A 359 -13.68 0.12 -4.37
CA TYR A 359 -14.49 0.42 -5.55
C TYR A 359 -15.99 0.44 -5.21
N ASN A 360 -16.34 1.24 -4.22
CA ASN A 360 -17.69 1.36 -3.68
C ASN A 360 -18.03 2.84 -3.46
N ASN A 361 -18.97 3.36 -4.24
CA ASN A 361 -19.49 4.71 -4.12
C ASN A 361 -18.37 5.78 -4.12
N LEU A 362 -17.55 5.78 -5.17
CA LEU A 362 -16.43 6.72 -5.38
C LEU A 362 -16.86 8.19 -5.59
N TYR A 363 -18.12 8.52 -5.34
CA TYR A 363 -18.65 9.88 -5.28
C TYR A 363 -18.66 10.45 -3.84
N GLU A 364 -18.55 9.59 -2.83
CA GLU A 364 -18.53 9.99 -1.41
C GLU A 364 -17.10 10.16 -0.91
N ALA A 365 -16.91 11.14 -0.01
CA ALA A 365 -15.59 11.44 0.52
C ALA A 365 -15.08 10.37 1.49
N ASP A 366 -15.97 9.76 2.28
CA ASP A 366 -15.59 8.83 3.35
C ASP A 366 -16.57 7.65 3.47
N THR A 367 -16.29 6.58 2.75
CA THR A 367 -17.10 5.35 2.80
C THR A 367 -16.74 4.43 3.96
N SER A 368 -15.56 4.60 4.57
CA SER A 368 -15.09 3.75 5.68
C SER A 368 -15.31 4.38 7.05
N GLY A 369 -15.41 5.71 7.15
CA GLY A 369 -15.42 6.46 8.41
C GLY A 369 -14.02 6.82 8.91
N MET A 370 -12.96 6.38 8.22
CA MET A 370 -11.56 6.63 8.61
C MET A 370 -11.22 8.12 8.51
N PHE A 371 -11.75 8.83 7.52
CA PHE A 371 -11.44 10.24 7.36
C PHE A 371 -12.16 11.11 8.39
N GLN A 372 -13.37 10.75 8.79
CA GLN A 372 -14.04 11.42 9.90
C GLN A 372 -13.23 11.26 11.20
N PHE A 373 -12.76 10.04 11.50
CA PHE A 373 -11.86 9.79 12.62
C PHE A 373 -10.59 10.65 12.55
N LEU A 374 -9.91 10.67 11.40
CA LEU A 374 -8.71 11.51 11.21
C LEU A 374 -8.99 13.00 11.42
N VAL A 375 -10.10 13.51 10.89
CA VAL A 375 -10.49 14.91 11.06
C VAL A 375 -10.73 15.20 12.54
N ASP A 376 -11.48 14.37 13.25
CA ASP A 376 -11.80 14.57 14.66
C ASP A 376 -10.52 14.63 15.52
N GLU A 377 -9.56 13.74 15.26
CA GLU A 377 -8.28 13.71 15.97
C GLU A 377 -7.38 14.91 15.67
N LEU A 378 -7.37 15.38 14.42
CA LEU A 378 -6.64 16.59 14.02
C LEU A 378 -7.30 17.87 14.53
N ASP A 379 -8.63 17.90 14.60
CA ASP A 379 -9.39 18.99 15.20
C ASP A 379 -9.12 19.09 16.70
N ASP A 380 -8.98 17.96 17.41
CA ASP A 380 -8.52 17.95 18.81
C ASP A 380 -7.09 18.51 18.93
N CYS A 381 -6.18 18.12 18.03
CA CYS A 381 -4.82 18.67 18.02
C CYS A 381 -4.80 20.18 17.80
N GLU A 382 -5.55 20.69 16.81
CA GLU A 382 -5.67 22.13 16.52
C GLU A 382 -6.20 22.90 17.74
N GLN A 383 -7.28 22.40 18.37
CA GLN A 383 -7.90 23.04 19.53
C GLN A 383 -6.98 23.13 20.75
N ASN A 384 -6.14 22.12 20.94
CA ASN A 384 -5.31 22.01 22.12
C ASN A 384 -3.85 22.40 21.87
N GLY A 385 -3.52 22.95 20.68
CA GLY A 385 -2.16 23.35 20.33
C GLY A 385 -1.17 22.18 20.30
N LYS A 386 -1.64 20.98 19.94
CA LYS A 386 -0.81 19.77 19.82
C LYS A 386 -0.40 19.56 18.36
N PHE A 387 0.66 18.80 18.19
CA PHE A 387 1.10 18.29 16.90
C PHE A 387 0.66 16.84 16.70
N ALA A 388 0.53 16.46 15.43
CA ALA A 388 0.23 15.11 15.00
C ALA A 388 1.37 14.56 14.13
N TRP A 389 1.71 13.30 14.36
CA TRP A 389 2.30 12.43 13.34
C TRP A 389 1.23 11.52 12.81
N ILE A 390 1.13 11.40 11.49
CA ILE A 390 0.24 10.43 10.86
C ILE A 390 1.09 9.28 10.34
N ILE A 391 0.70 8.06 10.71
CA ILE A 391 1.36 6.83 10.25
C ILE A 391 0.37 5.95 9.50
N GLY A 392 0.85 5.27 8.46
CA GLY A 392 0.07 4.32 7.66
C GLY A 392 0.98 3.37 6.90
N HIS A 393 0.43 2.40 6.18
CA HIS A 393 1.24 1.47 5.39
C HIS A 393 1.39 1.95 3.93
N VAL A 394 0.33 1.81 3.12
CA VAL A 394 0.27 2.23 1.71
C VAL A 394 0.36 3.76 1.56
N PRO A 395 1.40 4.31 0.91
CA PRO A 395 1.51 5.74 0.67
C PRO A 395 0.35 6.29 -0.19
N PRO A 396 -0.04 7.56 0.00
CA PRO A 396 -1.14 8.16 -0.76
C PRO A 396 -0.80 8.46 -2.24
N GLY A 397 0.49 8.46 -2.60
CA GLY A 397 0.96 8.92 -3.90
C GLY A 397 2.30 8.33 -4.31
N GLY A 398 3.04 9.09 -5.12
CA GLY A 398 4.26 8.65 -5.80
C GLY A 398 3.95 7.79 -7.03
N LEU A 399 3.28 6.66 -6.84
CA LEU A 399 2.80 5.82 -7.93
C LEU A 399 1.44 6.30 -8.46
N PRO A 400 1.19 6.19 -9.79
CA PRO A 400 -0.04 6.66 -10.42
C PRO A 400 -1.19 5.67 -10.31
N ASP A 401 -0.98 4.48 -9.75
CA ASP A 401 -1.90 3.36 -9.88
C ASP A 401 -1.98 2.46 -8.65
N ASP A 402 -1.28 2.76 -7.56
CA ASP A 402 -1.18 1.91 -6.37
C ASP A 402 -2.35 2.12 -5.38
N ALA A 403 -2.79 3.37 -5.27
CA ALA A 403 -3.92 3.80 -4.46
C ALA A 403 -5.03 4.42 -5.33
N VAL A 404 -6.29 4.21 -4.93
CA VAL A 404 -7.47 4.75 -5.61
C VAL A 404 -7.47 6.28 -5.50
N PRO A 405 -7.56 7.03 -6.63
CA PRO A 405 -7.39 8.48 -6.63
C PRO A 405 -8.33 9.30 -5.76
N VAL A 406 -9.56 8.82 -5.49
CA VAL A 406 -10.57 9.60 -4.77
C VAL A 406 -10.18 9.76 -3.31
N GLN A 407 -9.85 8.67 -2.63
CA GLN A 407 -9.53 8.66 -1.22
C GLN A 407 -8.20 9.38 -0.94
N THR A 408 -7.18 9.20 -1.79
CA THR A 408 -5.90 9.90 -1.62
C THR A 408 -6.04 11.41 -1.89
N TRP A 409 -6.99 11.83 -2.72
CA TRP A 409 -7.35 13.24 -2.87
C TRP A 409 -8.04 13.79 -1.62
N VAL A 410 -9.00 13.07 -1.03
CA VAL A 410 -9.66 13.48 0.23
C VAL A 410 -8.63 13.63 1.35
N PHE A 411 -7.73 12.65 1.50
CA PHE A 411 -6.61 12.73 2.43
C PHE A 411 -5.76 13.99 2.21
N THR A 412 -5.48 14.34 0.94
CA THR A 412 -4.74 15.57 0.59
C THR A 412 -5.46 16.82 1.10
N GLN A 413 -6.78 16.89 0.98
CA GLN A 413 -7.54 18.05 1.47
C GLN A 413 -7.48 18.18 3.01
N ILE A 414 -7.52 17.05 3.71
CA ILE A 414 -7.39 17.00 5.18
C ILE A 414 -5.99 17.46 5.60
N VAL A 415 -4.95 16.89 4.99
CA VAL A 415 -3.56 17.26 5.33
C VAL A 415 -3.29 18.73 5.04
N GLU A 416 -3.78 19.27 3.92
CA GLU A 416 -3.62 20.69 3.61
C GLU A 416 -4.32 21.59 4.66
N ARG A 417 -5.53 21.21 5.08
CA ARG A 417 -6.30 21.94 6.10
C ARG A 417 -5.59 21.99 7.45
N TYR A 418 -4.97 20.90 7.87
CA TYR A 418 -4.30 20.76 9.17
C TYR A 418 -2.78 20.83 9.09
N ASN A 419 -2.23 21.39 7.99
CA ASN A 419 -0.78 21.37 7.73
C ASN A 419 0.06 21.95 8.88
N ASP A 420 -0.46 22.95 9.61
CA ASP A 420 0.26 23.55 10.73
C ASP A 420 0.43 22.57 11.92
N ASN A 421 -0.56 21.71 12.13
CA ASN A 421 -0.57 20.72 13.23
C ASN A 421 0.09 19.40 12.85
N ILE A 422 0.20 19.07 11.56
CA ILE A 422 0.82 17.83 11.09
C ILE A 422 2.33 18.04 10.97
N ALA A 423 3.08 17.49 11.91
CA ALA A 423 4.53 17.64 11.95
C ALA A 423 5.26 16.65 11.01
N ALA A 424 4.69 15.45 10.78
CA ALA A 424 5.25 14.47 9.86
C ALA A 424 4.23 13.38 9.44
N LEU A 425 4.52 12.74 8.31
CA LEU A 425 3.72 11.71 7.66
C LEU A 425 4.64 10.51 7.33
N PHE A 426 4.36 9.32 7.87
CA PHE A 426 5.24 8.13 7.72
C PHE A 426 4.51 6.91 7.16
N PHE A 427 5.13 6.26 6.18
CA PHE A 427 4.58 5.13 5.43
C PHE A 427 5.65 4.08 5.09
N GLY A 428 5.21 2.95 4.52
CA GLY A 428 6.03 1.82 4.08
C GLY A 428 5.63 1.34 2.68
N HIS A 429 5.38 0.03 2.53
CA HIS A 429 4.75 -0.63 1.37
C HIS A 429 5.63 -0.80 0.13
N THR A 430 6.37 0.24 -0.27
CA THR A 430 7.11 0.22 -1.54
C THR A 430 8.43 -0.53 -1.45
N HIS A 431 8.78 -0.94 -0.24
CA HIS A 431 10.06 -1.50 0.20
C HIS A 431 11.27 -0.60 -0.01
N GLN A 432 11.12 0.53 -0.69
CA GLN A 432 12.22 1.40 -1.12
C GLN A 432 12.44 2.55 -0.13
N ASP A 433 13.66 3.09 -0.11
CA ASP A 433 13.92 4.36 0.57
C ASP A 433 13.38 5.51 -0.30
N GLU A 434 12.21 6.03 0.05
CA GLU A 434 11.51 7.03 -0.76
C GLU A 434 10.88 8.15 0.07
N PHE A 435 10.46 9.20 -0.64
CA PHE A 435 9.70 10.30 -0.08
C PHE A 435 8.78 10.89 -1.16
N THR A 436 7.73 11.60 -0.76
CA THR A 436 6.96 12.45 -1.68
C THR A 436 6.68 13.82 -1.07
N VAL A 437 6.67 14.85 -1.92
CA VAL A 437 6.44 16.25 -1.52
C VAL A 437 4.98 16.63 -1.77
N MET A 438 4.35 17.23 -0.76
CA MET A 438 3.06 17.88 -0.87
C MET A 438 3.22 19.33 -1.28
N TYR A 439 2.51 19.70 -2.34
CA TYR A 439 2.39 21.09 -2.76
C TYR A 439 0.98 21.60 -2.49
N ALA A 440 0.84 22.84 -2.04
CA ALA A 440 -0.44 23.49 -1.80
C ALA A 440 -1.35 23.51 -3.05
N GLY A 441 -2.66 23.57 -2.82
CA GLY A 441 -3.69 23.55 -3.84
C GLY A 441 -3.78 22.21 -4.57
N ASP A 442 -3.90 22.24 -5.90
CA ASP A 442 -4.08 21.02 -6.70
C ASP A 442 -2.76 20.27 -7.00
N GLY A 443 -1.66 20.70 -6.39
CA GLY A 443 -0.32 20.11 -6.53
C GLY A 443 0.38 20.39 -7.86
N THR A 444 -0.16 21.26 -8.73
CA THR A 444 0.44 21.57 -10.03
C THR A 444 1.53 22.64 -9.97
N ALA A 445 1.41 23.60 -9.05
CA ALA A 445 2.38 24.67 -8.86
C ALA A 445 3.54 24.21 -7.96
N LYS A 446 4.46 23.44 -8.55
CA LYS A 446 5.61 22.83 -7.86
C LYS A 446 6.76 23.82 -7.64
N THR A 447 6.56 24.83 -6.79
CA THR A 447 7.60 25.76 -6.34
C THR A 447 7.98 25.47 -4.89
N ILE A 448 9.12 26.01 -4.44
CA ILE A 448 9.57 25.84 -3.05
C ILE A 448 8.57 26.43 -2.06
N GLU A 449 7.98 27.59 -2.36
CA GLU A 449 7.02 28.26 -1.47
C GLU A 449 5.73 27.46 -1.30
N ASN A 450 5.35 26.69 -2.32
CA ASN A 450 4.17 25.84 -2.28
C ASN A 450 4.44 24.48 -1.65
N ALA A 451 5.69 24.09 -1.37
CA ALA A 451 6.01 22.81 -0.77
C ALA A 451 5.73 22.85 0.75
N ILE A 452 4.59 22.30 1.16
CA ILE A 452 4.03 22.47 2.51
C ILE A 452 4.24 21.27 3.43
N ASN A 453 4.38 20.06 2.88
CA ASN A 453 4.55 18.83 3.67
C ASN A 453 5.35 17.76 2.92
N THR A 454 5.74 16.69 3.62
CA THR A 454 6.48 15.55 3.06
C THR A 454 5.98 14.24 3.65
N VAL A 455 5.78 13.25 2.79
CA VAL A 455 5.61 11.83 3.13
C VAL A 455 6.98 11.17 3.15
N TRP A 456 7.28 10.47 4.24
CA TRP A 456 8.47 9.63 4.38
C TRP A 456 8.07 8.17 4.19
N VAL A 457 8.68 7.49 3.22
CA VAL A 457 8.47 6.06 2.98
C VAL A 457 9.71 5.32 3.45
N ALA A 458 9.57 4.47 4.46
CA ALA A 458 10.67 3.71 5.01
C ALA A 458 11.05 2.52 4.11
N PRO A 459 12.34 2.19 4.02
CA PRO A 459 12.78 0.99 3.34
C PRO A 459 12.41 -0.25 4.16
N SER A 460 12.31 -1.38 3.46
CA SER A 460 11.95 -2.67 4.06
C SER A 460 13.09 -3.35 4.82
N ILE A 461 12.71 -4.15 5.81
CA ILE A 461 13.57 -5.22 6.36
C ILE A 461 13.66 -6.37 5.35
N THR A 462 12.57 -6.71 4.66
CA THR A 462 12.62 -7.75 3.62
C THR A 462 13.60 -7.38 2.52
N PRO A 463 14.47 -8.31 2.09
CA PRO A 463 15.32 -8.10 0.94
C PRO A 463 14.56 -8.25 -0.40
N LEU A 464 13.29 -8.68 -0.35
CA LEU A 464 12.45 -8.81 -1.53
C LEU A 464 12.08 -7.44 -2.10
N SER A 465 12.19 -7.16 -3.40
CA SER A 465 13.01 -7.87 -4.38
C SER A 465 14.23 -7.05 -4.68
N GLU A 466 15.42 -7.60 -4.41
CA GLU A 466 16.70 -7.01 -4.79
C GLU A 466 17.16 -5.82 -3.96
N TYR A 467 16.69 -5.79 -2.73
CA TYR A 467 17.04 -4.77 -1.79
C TYR A 467 17.85 -5.28 -0.61
N ASN A 468 18.74 -4.45 -0.07
CA ASN A 468 19.35 -4.77 1.21
C ASN A 468 18.33 -4.50 2.32
N PRO A 469 18.24 -5.41 3.32
CA PRO A 469 17.49 -5.17 4.56
C PRO A 469 17.89 -3.84 5.19
N SER A 470 16.92 -3.09 5.69
CA SER A 470 17.17 -1.75 6.20
C SER A 470 16.22 -1.36 7.31
N TRP A 471 16.68 -0.43 8.15
CA TRP A 471 15.87 0.27 9.14
C TRP A 471 16.40 1.71 9.25
N ARG A 472 15.59 2.60 9.80
CA ARG A 472 16.00 3.99 10.01
C ARG A 472 15.47 4.55 11.32
N TYR A 473 16.07 5.64 11.77
CA TYR A 473 15.49 6.49 12.80
C TYR A 473 15.51 7.96 12.37
N TYR A 474 14.66 8.73 13.03
CA TYR A 474 14.58 10.17 12.85
C TYR A 474 15.17 10.89 14.04
N VAL A 475 15.91 11.96 13.78
CA VAL A 475 16.20 12.98 14.79
C VAL A 475 15.08 14.01 14.69
N VAL A 476 14.43 14.31 15.81
CA VAL A 476 13.17 15.06 15.86
C VAL A 476 13.29 16.23 16.81
N ASP A 477 12.79 17.39 16.42
CA ASP A 477 12.71 18.56 17.33
C ASP A 477 11.76 18.29 18.50
N ASP A 478 12.19 18.63 19.72
CA ASP A 478 11.45 18.31 20.94
C ASP A 478 10.23 19.21 21.22
N LYS A 479 10.00 20.25 20.40
CA LYS A 479 8.85 21.17 20.51
C LYS A 479 7.94 21.15 19.28
N THR A 480 8.51 21.22 18.08
CA THR A 480 7.74 21.24 16.83
C THR A 480 7.43 19.83 16.33
N TYR A 481 8.16 18.82 16.82
CA TYR A 481 8.09 17.42 16.40
C TYR A 481 8.36 17.22 14.90
N GLN A 482 8.97 18.19 14.23
CA GLN A 482 9.38 18.08 12.84
C GLN A 482 10.68 17.29 12.75
N VAL A 483 10.85 16.57 11.64
CA VAL A 483 12.05 15.77 11.37
C VAL A 483 13.24 16.70 11.10
N MET A 484 14.25 16.62 11.95
CA MET A 484 15.52 17.33 11.82
C MET A 484 16.55 16.54 11.01
N ASP A 485 16.51 15.21 11.08
CA ASP A 485 17.29 14.35 10.21
C ASP A 485 16.66 12.97 10.08
N SER A 486 16.99 12.25 9.01
CA SER A 486 16.66 10.84 8.81
C SER A 486 17.95 10.07 8.61
N VAL A 487 18.20 9.09 9.48
CA VAL A 487 19.42 8.29 9.49
C VAL A 487 19.08 6.84 9.19
N THR A 488 19.59 6.32 8.09
CA THR A 488 19.30 4.97 7.59
C THR A 488 20.52 4.06 7.76
N TYR A 489 20.26 2.81 8.13
CA TYR A 489 21.23 1.72 8.15
C TYR A 489 20.77 0.62 7.20
N TYR A 490 21.72 -0.09 6.61
CA TYR A 490 21.43 -1.24 5.76
C TYR A 490 22.31 -2.43 6.12
N GLY A 491 21.77 -3.63 5.96
CA GLY A 491 22.48 -4.89 6.12
C GLY A 491 22.89 -5.43 4.76
N ASP A 492 24.19 -5.45 4.46
CA ASP A 492 24.66 -6.12 3.25
C ASP A 492 24.55 -7.64 3.43
N ILE A 493 23.63 -8.26 2.67
CA ILE A 493 23.41 -9.72 2.65
C ILE A 493 24.12 -10.41 1.47
N SER A 494 24.86 -9.66 0.64
CA SER A 494 25.67 -10.23 -0.43
C SER A 494 27.04 -10.74 0.04
N SER A 495 27.53 -10.24 1.18
CA SER A 495 28.91 -10.44 1.64
C SER A 495 29.04 -11.41 2.82
N GLY A 496 28.76 -12.70 2.57
CA GLY A 496 29.18 -13.79 3.46
C GLY A 496 28.06 -14.46 4.25
N SER A 497 28.38 -14.95 5.46
CA SER A 497 27.48 -15.77 6.29
C SER A 497 26.82 -15.00 7.44
N GLN A 498 27.08 -13.71 7.57
CA GLN A 498 26.48 -12.83 8.59
C GLN A 498 26.03 -11.54 7.92
N VAL A 499 24.93 -10.95 8.42
CA VAL A 499 24.45 -9.66 7.93
C VAL A 499 25.44 -8.58 8.37
N ASN A 500 26.03 -7.89 7.41
CA ASN A 500 26.96 -6.80 7.70
C ASN A 500 26.22 -5.46 7.73
N TRP A 501 25.73 -5.08 8.91
CA TRP A 501 25.03 -3.81 9.14
C TRP A 501 25.98 -2.62 9.09
N GLN A 502 25.65 -1.64 8.25
CA GLN A 502 26.43 -0.44 8.03
C GLN A 502 25.55 0.80 8.13
N PHE A 503 26.12 1.89 8.62
CA PHE A 503 25.54 3.21 8.42
C PHE A 503 25.44 3.47 6.92
N GLU A 504 24.25 3.83 6.45
CA GLU A 504 24.06 4.16 5.04
C GLU A 504 24.27 5.65 4.82
N TYR A 505 23.40 6.48 5.39
CA TYR A 505 23.43 7.92 5.23
C TYR A 505 22.60 8.66 6.28
N SER A 506 22.97 9.93 6.50
CA SER A 506 22.10 10.98 7.02
C SER A 506 21.53 11.74 5.82
N ALA A 507 20.21 11.93 5.79
CA ALA A 507 19.54 12.68 4.72
C ALA A 507 20.04 14.12 4.66
N ARG A 508 20.20 14.77 5.82
CA ARG A 508 20.77 16.11 5.92
C ARG A 508 22.17 16.17 5.34
N GLU A 509 23.09 15.33 5.81
CA GLU A 509 24.49 15.35 5.35
C GLU A 509 24.61 15.03 3.86
N THR A 510 23.77 14.14 3.34
CA THR A 510 23.84 13.71 1.95
C THR A 510 23.35 14.77 0.98
N TYR A 511 22.17 15.34 1.21
CA TYR A 511 21.56 16.23 0.23
C TYR A 511 22.04 17.68 0.33
N THR A 512 22.52 18.14 1.49
CA THR A 512 23.12 19.48 1.64
C THR A 512 24.47 19.64 0.93
N LYS A 513 25.04 18.56 0.40
CA LYS A 513 26.17 18.62 -0.54
C LYS A 513 25.80 19.26 -1.89
N TYR A 514 24.51 19.32 -2.22
CA TYR A 514 24.01 19.80 -3.50
C TYR A 514 23.37 21.18 -3.44
N PHE A 515 22.90 21.61 -2.27
CA PHE A 515 22.28 22.91 -2.04
C PHE A 515 22.46 23.34 -0.58
N ASP A 516 22.46 24.65 -0.35
CA ASP A 516 22.58 25.21 1.00
C ASP A 516 21.28 24.97 1.79
N TRP A 517 21.40 24.53 3.04
CA TRP A 517 20.29 24.39 3.98
C TRP A 517 20.79 24.69 5.40
N ASP A 518 20.02 25.43 6.17
CA ASP A 518 20.40 25.77 7.54
C ASP A 518 20.37 24.54 8.46
N GLU A 519 21.40 24.41 9.29
CA GLU A 519 21.63 23.23 10.15
C GLU A 519 20.50 23.00 11.16
N ASN A 520 19.86 24.08 11.61
CA ASN A 520 18.79 24.06 12.61
C ASN A 520 17.39 24.10 11.97
N THR A 521 17.30 24.11 10.65
CA THR A 521 16.01 24.12 9.94
C THR A 521 15.57 22.69 9.62
N PRO A 522 14.35 22.27 9.99
CA PRO A 522 13.84 20.92 9.74
C PRO A 522 13.90 20.49 8.27
N LEU A 523 13.93 19.18 8.00
CA LEU A 523 13.83 18.59 6.66
C LEU A 523 12.37 18.61 6.16
N ASN A 524 11.80 19.81 6.05
CA ASN A 524 10.40 20.05 5.70
C ASN A 524 10.14 19.92 4.17
N GLY A 525 8.91 20.24 3.74
CA GLY A 525 8.52 20.20 2.32
C GLY A 525 9.47 20.97 1.39
N GLN A 526 10.02 22.09 1.85
CA GLN A 526 10.94 22.92 1.06
C GLN A 526 12.30 22.25 0.85
N PHE A 527 12.83 21.57 1.87
CA PHE A 527 14.04 20.75 1.73
C PHE A 527 13.83 19.66 0.68
N TRP A 528 12.73 18.91 0.80
CA TRP A 528 12.44 17.79 -0.09
C TRP A 528 12.03 18.24 -1.51
N HIS A 529 11.51 19.45 -1.67
CA HIS A 529 11.36 20.09 -2.97
C HIS A 529 12.72 20.26 -3.67
N GLN A 530 13.74 20.78 -2.95
CA GLN A 530 15.10 20.91 -3.50
C GLN A 530 15.65 19.55 -3.92
N VAL A 531 15.50 18.51 -3.10
CA VAL A 531 15.91 17.14 -3.46
C VAL A 531 15.16 16.64 -4.70
N SER A 532 13.83 16.78 -4.74
CA SER A 532 13.01 16.32 -5.88
C SER A 532 13.41 17.02 -7.18
N THR A 533 13.57 18.35 -7.17
CA THR A 533 14.04 19.10 -8.34
C THR A 533 15.49 18.78 -8.71
N GLY A 534 16.37 18.54 -7.73
CA GLY A 534 17.74 18.13 -7.98
C GLY A 534 17.84 16.73 -8.61
N ILE A 535 16.96 15.79 -8.24
CA ILE A 535 16.82 14.49 -8.93
C ILE A 535 16.46 14.68 -10.40
N ARG A 536 15.58 15.65 -10.72
CA ARG A 536 15.23 15.99 -12.11
C ARG A 536 16.43 16.58 -12.86
N ASP A 537 17.16 17.49 -12.22
CA ASP A 537 18.07 18.42 -12.90
C ASP A 537 19.55 18.00 -12.85
N ASP A 538 20.04 17.36 -11.78
CA ASP A 538 21.42 16.88 -11.60
C ASP A 538 21.51 15.34 -11.67
N PRO A 539 22.15 14.76 -12.72
CA PRO A 539 22.35 13.32 -12.83
C PRO A 539 23.13 12.67 -11.68
N ARG A 540 23.94 13.43 -10.93
CA ARG A 540 24.68 12.91 -9.77
C ARG A 540 23.76 12.74 -8.57
N MET A 541 22.90 13.72 -8.30
CA MET A 541 21.90 13.59 -7.24
C MET A 541 20.91 12.49 -7.59
N ALA A 542 20.48 12.40 -8.85
CA ALA A 542 19.59 11.32 -9.29
C ALA A 542 20.20 9.93 -9.09
N GLN A 543 21.50 9.76 -9.40
CA GLN A 543 22.18 8.50 -9.15
C GLN A 543 22.34 8.23 -7.65
N GLU A 544 22.70 9.23 -6.85
CA GLU A 544 22.82 9.07 -5.39
C GLU A 544 21.48 8.65 -4.77
N TYR A 545 20.38 9.34 -5.12
CA TYR A 545 19.03 8.96 -4.72
C TYR A 545 18.69 7.53 -5.15
N SER A 546 18.94 7.16 -6.41
CA SER A 546 18.65 5.81 -6.90
C SER A 546 19.47 4.72 -6.21
N SER A 547 20.70 5.02 -5.79
CA SER A 547 21.54 4.09 -5.04
C SER A 547 21.04 3.90 -3.60
N LEU A 548 20.56 4.98 -2.96
CA LEU A 548 19.97 4.93 -1.61
C LEU A 548 18.59 4.27 -1.60
N GLN A 549 17.77 4.54 -2.61
CA GLN A 549 16.46 3.90 -2.84
C GLN A 549 16.55 2.37 -2.79
N TYR A 550 17.65 1.82 -3.31
CA TYR A 550 17.97 0.39 -3.37
C TYR A 550 18.92 -0.08 -2.25
N ARG A 551 19.25 0.77 -1.28
CA ARG A 551 20.13 0.49 -0.15
C ARG A 551 21.50 -0.05 -0.56
N ARG A 552 22.10 0.64 -1.54
CA ARG A 552 23.41 0.36 -2.13
C ARG A 552 23.55 -1.08 -2.66
N THR A 553 22.46 -1.77 -3.00
CA THR A 553 22.58 -3.07 -3.68
C THR A 553 23.17 -2.92 -5.07
N ASN A 554 23.75 -4.01 -5.57
CA ASN A 554 24.23 -4.08 -6.95
C ASN A 554 23.09 -4.08 -7.99
N TYR A 555 21.83 -4.13 -7.55
CA TYR A 555 20.64 -4.07 -8.39
C TYR A 555 20.11 -2.64 -8.58
N ALA A 556 20.69 -1.67 -7.88
CA ALA A 556 20.34 -0.26 -8.04
C ALA A 556 20.51 0.16 -9.52
N PRO A 557 19.46 0.70 -10.16
CA PRO A 557 19.53 1.07 -11.57
C PRO A 557 20.46 2.27 -11.78
N LEU A 558 21.08 2.35 -12.95
CA LEU A 558 21.79 3.55 -13.37
C LEU A 558 20.77 4.64 -13.73
N CYS A 559 20.78 5.73 -12.97
CA CYS A 559 19.82 6.84 -13.08
C CYS A 559 20.45 8.11 -13.66
N HIS A 560 21.14 7.97 -14.79
CA HIS A 560 21.80 9.11 -15.46
C HIS A 560 20.95 9.74 -16.57
N ASP A 561 20.03 8.98 -17.16
CA ASP A 561 19.22 9.48 -18.26
C ASP A 561 17.97 10.23 -17.81
N GLU A 562 17.46 11.06 -18.72
CA GLU A 562 16.28 11.90 -18.49
C GLU A 562 15.04 11.10 -18.08
N ASN A 563 14.85 9.89 -18.61
CA ASN A 563 13.66 9.12 -18.27
C ASN A 563 13.71 8.62 -16.83
N CYS A 564 14.85 8.08 -16.36
CA CYS A 564 14.99 7.65 -14.97
C CYS A 564 14.78 8.84 -14.02
N ARG A 565 15.43 9.97 -14.33
CA ARG A 565 15.29 11.21 -13.55
C ARG A 565 13.85 11.70 -13.49
N MET A 566 13.14 11.67 -14.62
CA MET A 566 11.75 12.10 -14.68
C MET A 566 10.79 11.13 -13.99
N GLU A 567 11.04 9.82 -14.02
CA GLU A 567 10.28 8.84 -13.23
C GLU A 567 10.43 9.11 -11.73
N ASN A 568 11.66 9.29 -11.25
CA ASN A 568 11.94 9.60 -9.84
C ASN A 568 11.42 10.98 -9.44
N TYR A 569 11.54 11.99 -10.31
CA TYR A 569 10.91 13.30 -10.09
C TYR A 569 9.40 13.19 -9.98
N CYS A 570 8.74 12.47 -10.91
CA CYS A 570 7.30 12.33 -10.86
C CYS A 570 6.82 11.55 -9.64
N TYR A 571 7.58 10.56 -9.17
CA TYR A 571 7.31 9.90 -7.91
C TYR A 571 7.45 10.90 -6.74
N THR A 572 8.64 11.49 -6.57
CA THR A 572 8.97 12.32 -5.40
C THR A 572 8.20 13.63 -5.33
N SER A 573 7.62 14.11 -6.43
CA SER A 573 6.85 15.36 -6.48
C SER A 573 5.34 15.15 -6.58
N SER A 574 4.83 13.96 -6.24
CA SER A 574 3.39 13.64 -6.35
C SER A 574 2.85 13.07 -5.05
N PHE A 575 2.18 13.90 -4.27
CA PHE A 575 1.63 13.53 -2.96
C PHE A 575 0.44 12.56 -3.04
N ASN A 576 -0.36 12.64 -4.11
CA ASN A 576 -1.46 11.73 -4.35
C ASN A 576 -1.42 11.10 -5.75
N THR A 577 -2.26 10.07 -5.96
CA THR A 577 -2.38 9.35 -7.24
C THR A 577 -2.63 10.28 -8.43
N ILE A 578 -3.47 11.32 -8.26
CA ILE A 578 -3.82 12.27 -9.32
C ILE A 578 -2.60 13.08 -9.76
N ASN A 579 -1.79 13.54 -8.80
CA ASN A 579 -0.55 14.24 -9.09
C ASN A 579 0.44 13.33 -9.85
N GLY A 580 0.51 12.05 -9.47
CA GLY A 580 1.34 11.04 -10.14
C GLY A 580 0.93 10.84 -11.60
N ILE A 581 -0.38 10.67 -11.84
CA ILE A 581 -0.97 10.56 -13.18
C ILE A 581 -0.67 11.82 -14.01
N LYS A 582 -0.94 13.01 -13.47
CA LYS A 582 -0.71 14.30 -14.17
C LYS A 582 0.77 14.48 -14.53
N CYS A 583 1.68 14.17 -13.61
CA CYS A 583 3.12 14.31 -13.86
C CYS A 583 3.60 13.39 -14.98
N ARG A 584 3.22 12.10 -14.93
CA ARG A 584 3.65 11.11 -15.93
C ARG A 584 3.01 11.34 -17.30
N SER A 585 1.72 11.68 -17.34
CA SER A 585 1.02 11.95 -18.61
C SER A 585 1.53 13.20 -19.33
N GLY A 586 2.03 14.20 -18.59
CA GLY A 586 2.71 15.35 -19.16
C GLY A 586 4.06 15.03 -19.83
N ASN A 587 4.61 13.83 -19.60
CA ASN A 587 5.89 13.41 -20.18
C ASN A 587 5.68 12.31 -21.25
N SER A 588 5.79 12.70 -22.53
CA SER A 588 5.59 11.81 -23.67
C SER A 588 6.49 10.56 -23.70
N LYS A 589 7.64 10.57 -22.99
CA LYS A 589 8.53 9.41 -22.88
C LYS A 589 8.10 8.44 -21.77
N LEU A 590 7.48 8.93 -20.69
CA LEU A 590 6.96 8.10 -19.59
C LEU A 590 5.59 7.51 -19.91
N SER A 591 4.77 8.24 -20.69
CA SER A 591 3.43 7.80 -21.14
C SER A 591 3.37 6.46 -21.88
N LYS A 592 4.52 5.90 -22.30
CA LYS A 592 4.65 4.64 -23.05
C LYS A 592 4.97 3.42 -22.20
N ARG A 593 5.31 3.58 -20.92
CA ARG A 593 5.42 2.43 -20.01
C ARG A 593 4.00 2.04 -19.60
N THR A 594 3.52 0.95 -20.19
CA THR A 594 2.26 0.30 -19.80
C THR A 594 2.25 0.12 -18.28
N MET A 595 1.14 0.47 -17.64
CA MET A 595 0.83 0.09 -16.26
C MET A 595 0.78 -1.44 -16.23
N LEU A 596 1.95 -2.06 -16.04
CA LEU A 596 2.09 -3.51 -16.10
C LEU A 596 1.53 -4.07 -14.80
N GLN A 597 0.40 -4.76 -14.97
CA GLN A 597 -0.05 -6.02 -14.37
C GLN A 597 0.50 -6.44 -12.99
N PRO A 598 -0.35 -7.13 -12.19
CA PRO A 598 -0.15 -7.39 -10.77
C PRO A 598 1.09 -8.24 -10.51
N ASN A 599 2.19 -7.55 -10.25
CA ASN A 599 3.23 -8.11 -9.40
C ASN A 599 3.06 -7.34 -8.09
N VAL A 600 2.66 -8.07 -7.03
CA VAL A 600 2.76 -7.71 -5.59
C VAL A 600 3.91 -6.71 -5.43
N PRO A 601 3.75 -5.53 -4.80
CA PRO A 601 4.63 -4.35 -4.92
C PRO A 601 6.11 -4.70 -5.14
N MET A 602 6.41 -5.04 -6.40
CA MET A 602 7.73 -5.45 -6.84
C MET A 602 8.31 -4.24 -7.54
N PRO A 603 9.64 -4.06 -7.48
CA PRO A 603 10.32 -2.87 -7.97
C PRO A 603 9.78 -2.45 -9.33
N ARG A 604 9.68 -1.13 -9.55
CA ARG A 604 9.42 -0.58 -10.89
C ARG A 604 10.25 -1.38 -11.89
N PRO A 605 9.66 -1.91 -12.98
CA PRO A 605 10.33 -2.93 -13.78
C PRO A 605 11.71 -2.45 -14.21
N GLU A 606 12.69 -3.31 -13.94
CA GLU A 606 14.05 -3.20 -14.44
C GLU A 606 14.02 -2.71 -15.89
N ARG A 607 14.83 -1.70 -16.21
CA ARG A 607 15.30 -1.65 -17.58
C ARG A 607 16.14 -2.90 -17.77
N LYS A 608 15.74 -3.74 -18.72
CA LYS A 608 16.57 -4.82 -19.25
C LYS A 608 17.87 -4.24 -19.78
N ASP A 609 18.85 -4.03 -18.90
CA ASP A 609 20.23 -3.92 -19.31
C ASP A 609 20.69 -5.34 -19.57
N LYS A 610 20.69 -5.68 -20.86
CA LYS A 610 21.43 -6.81 -21.40
C LYS A 610 22.89 -6.67 -20.97
N HIS A 611 23.32 -7.15 -19.81
CA HIS A 611 24.72 -7.53 -19.54
C HIS A 611 24.84 -8.21 -18.18
N VAL A 612 24.70 -9.54 -18.14
CA VAL A 612 25.65 -10.42 -17.43
C VAL A 612 25.77 -11.69 -18.28
N ALA A 613 26.97 -11.89 -18.83
CA ALA A 613 27.43 -13.16 -19.39
C ALA A 613 28.26 -13.89 -18.34
#